data_AF-A0A0U5F6G8-F1
#
_entry.id   AF-A0A0U5F6G8-F1
#
_cell.length_a   1.000
_cell.length_b   1.000
_cell.length_c   1.000
_cell.angle_alpha   90.00
_cell.angle_beta   90.00
_cell.angle_gamma   90.00
#
_symmetry.space_group_name_H-M   'P 1'
#
loop_
_entity.id
_entity.type
_entity.pdbx_description
1 polymer ?
#
loop_
_entity_poly.entity_id
_entity_poly.type
_entity_poly.pdbx_seq_one_letter_code
_entity_poly.pdbx_strand_id
1 'polypeptide(L)'
;MNDQAHFPASPELNLANRLHKKRAHAPAGSMLRMSGGDSSLPLPPSEKNKRPHTWRSGYSAVLDIGSTKITCLIGKGEPNGMLRVAGYGWRRSAGVRNGAITELQEAEAAIRATVAQAENMAERTIDKVVVNLSCGHPASRLFNVRWPIGGRVVTEADIRRVVTEGRVQATVQGREVIHTLPIDFTVDDTEGVSDPRGHLCETLKARLHIIDAATTALLNLETVLNRAELRMEALVSSPLASGLSVLDADERDLGTTVVDMGGGTTSFAVFGESQILHTAQIGVGGLHVTRDIARGLGTSLDNAERLKTVYGSADLASDVEDEILTVELLGNDVPHFEQISRAQLGRIIRPRMEETLELVREKTGWRRPWHGRQWPHCADGWRLPAGWNPPSGGAHSGCAGQCWPPLRARLYALGPAGSPQKHCRSA
;
A
#
# COMPACT_ATOMS: atom_id res chain seq x y z
N MET A 1 -10.11 -21.40 -51.14
CA MET A 1 -9.36 -20.27 -51.74
C MET A 1 -10.25 -19.05 -51.61
N ASN A 2 -9.82 -18.12 -50.74
CA ASN A 2 -10.40 -16.81 -50.38
C ASN A 2 -11.77 -16.75 -49.66
N ASP A 3 -11.69 -16.95 -48.35
CA ASP A 3 -12.54 -16.31 -47.35
C ASP A 3 -12.21 -14.80 -47.25
N GLN A 4 -13.21 -13.94 -47.37
CA GLN A 4 -13.17 -12.56 -46.87
C GLN A 4 -14.30 -12.38 -45.85
N ALA A 5 -13.93 -12.31 -44.57
CA ALA A 5 -14.83 -11.95 -43.49
C ALA A 5 -15.01 -10.43 -43.44
N HIS A 6 -16.25 -9.98 -43.62
CA HIS A 6 -16.70 -8.62 -43.34
C HIS A 6 -16.79 -8.40 -41.82
N PHE A 7 -16.12 -7.36 -41.32
CA PHE A 7 -16.31 -6.82 -39.97
C PHE A 7 -17.55 -5.90 -39.95
N PRO A 8 -18.53 -6.09 -39.04
CA PRO A 8 -19.55 -5.08 -38.82
C PRO A 8 -19.08 -4.03 -37.80
N ALA A 9 -19.44 -2.78 -38.11
CA ALA A 9 -19.17 -1.57 -37.35
C ALA A 9 -19.86 -1.53 -35.96
N SER A 10 -19.22 -0.82 -35.04
CA SER A 10 -19.67 -0.48 -33.70
C SER A 10 -21.03 0.24 -33.69
N PRO A 11 -21.93 0.00 -32.72
CA PRO A 11 -23.05 0.90 -32.47
C PRO A 11 -22.70 1.93 -31.39
N GLU A 12 -22.74 3.20 -31.80
CA GLU A 12 -22.77 4.38 -30.94
C GLU A 12 -24.02 4.41 -30.03
N LEU A 13 -23.79 4.87 -28.80
CA LEU A 13 -24.66 5.72 -27.98
C LEU A 13 -26.18 5.52 -28.03
N ASN A 14 -26.72 4.97 -26.94
CA ASN A 14 -28.08 5.26 -26.50
C ASN A 14 -28.08 5.66 -25.01
N LEU A 15 -27.57 6.86 -24.74
CA LEU A 15 -27.47 7.49 -23.41
C LEU A 15 -28.72 8.36 -23.09
N ALA A 16 -29.86 8.08 -23.71
CA ALA A 16 -31.06 8.88 -23.55
C ALA A 16 -32.29 7.99 -23.32
N ASN A 17 -32.36 7.32 -22.17
CA ASN A 17 -33.61 6.96 -21.49
C ASN A 17 -33.33 6.16 -20.22
N ARG A 18 -33.09 6.86 -19.10
CA ARG A 18 -33.40 6.38 -17.73
C ARG A 18 -33.29 7.54 -16.74
N LEU A 19 -34.11 8.56 -16.97
CA LEU A 19 -34.39 9.60 -15.99
C LEU A 19 -35.61 9.20 -15.16
N HIS A 20 -35.51 9.45 -13.85
CA HIS A 20 -36.56 9.52 -12.82
C HIS A 20 -36.69 8.33 -11.85
N LYS A 21 -35.74 8.29 -10.90
CA LYS A 21 -36.11 8.20 -9.48
C LYS A 21 -35.49 9.38 -8.74
N LYS A 22 -36.30 10.40 -8.44
CA LYS A 22 -35.94 11.52 -7.56
C LYS A 22 -35.53 10.96 -6.19
N ARG A 23 -34.28 11.17 -5.77
CA ARG A 23 -33.85 11.02 -4.38
C ARG A 23 -33.59 12.42 -3.81
N ALA A 24 -34.17 12.69 -2.65
CA ALA A 24 -34.16 13.98 -1.99
C ALA A 24 -32.73 14.44 -1.64
N HIS A 25 -32.44 15.71 -1.90
CA HIS A 25 -31.22 16.38 -1.45
C HIS A 25 -31.25 16.58 0.07
N ALA A 26 -30.17 16.22 0.76
CA ALA A 26 -29.90 16.59 2.15
C ALA A 26 -29.12 17.92 2.19
N PRO A 27 -29.31 18.77 3.21
CA PRO A 27 -28.73 20.11 3.24
C PRO A 27 -27.23 20.09 3.58
N ALA A 28 -26.51 21.06 3.01
CA ALA A 28 -25.10 21.32 3.27
C ALA A 28 -24.90 21.98 4.65
N GLY A 29 -23.92 21.48 5.41
CA GLY A 29 -23.46 22.08 6.66
C GLY A 29 -23.48 21.12 7.85
N SER A 30 -22.48 20.23 7.95
CA SER A 30 -22.17 19.57 9.21
C SER A 30 -20.66 19.40 9.37
N MET A 31 -20.13 19.97 10.45
CA MET A 31 -18.83 19.64 11.04
C MET A 31 -18.56 18.13 10.98
N LEU A 32 -17.32 17.75 10.68
CA LEU A 32 -16.82 16.37 10.65
C LEU A 32 -17.31 15.60 11.89
N ARG A 33 -18.37 14.81 11.68
CA ARG A 33 -18.68 13.66 12.52
C ARG A 33 -18.60 12.47 11.59
N MET A 34 -17.39 11.92 11.47
CA MET A 34 -17.20 10.52 11.10
C MET A 34 -18.19 9.72 11.94
N SER A 35 -19.22 9.19 11.30
CA SER A 35 -20.33 8.52 11.97
C SER A 35 -19.81 7.22 12.57
N GLY A 36 -19.40 7.25 13.86
CA GLY A 36 -19.45 6.15 14.83
C GLY A 36 -18.96 4.75 14.41
N GLY A 37 -18.18 4.62 13.35
CA GLY A 37 -17.49 3.40 12.97
C GLY A 37 -16.19 3.33 13.75
N ASP A 38 -16.03 2.29 14.56
CA ASP A 38 -14.83 2.00 15.31
C ASP A 38 -13.64 1.90 14.35
N SER A 39 -12.92 3.02 14.16
CA SER A 39 -11.71 3.10 13.32
C SER A 39 -10.46 2.71 14.10
N SER A 40 -10.64 2.07 15.26
CA SER A 40 -9.62 1.21 15.83
C SER A 40 -9.64 -0.10 15.03
N LEU A 41 -8.54 -0.41 14.34
CA LEU A 41 -8.39 -1.77 13.83
C LEU A 41 -8.26 -2.69 15.06
N PRO A 42 -8.99 -3.81 15.12
CA PRO A 42 -8.79 -4.77 16.18
C PRO A 42 -7.31 -5.17 16.22
N LEU A 43 -6.77 -5.31 17.43
CA LEU A 43 -5.44 -5.89 17.65
C LEU A 43 -5.27 -7.09 16.72
N PRO A 44 -4.19 -7.18 15.92
CA PRO A 44 -3.91 -8.44 15.23
C PRO A 44 -3.89 -9.54 16.29
N PRO A 45 -4.69 -10.61 16.13
CA PRO A 45 -4.77 -11.65 17.14
C PRO A 45 -3.39 -12.23 17.39
N SER A 46 -3.05 -12.54 18.64
CA SER A 46 -1.84 -13.31 18.93
C SER A 46 -1.94 -14.65 18.20
N GLU A 47 -1.03 -14.89 17.24
CA GLU A 47 -1.19 -15.93 16.21
C GLU A 47 -1.10 -17.37 16.73
N LYS A 48 -0.95 -17.60 18.05
CA LYS A 48 -0.99 -18.93 18.65
C LYS A 48 -2.33 -19.66 18.46
N ASN A 49 -3.38 -18.99 17.96
CA ASN A 49 -4.66 -19.61 17.59
C ASN A 49 -5.22 -19.04 16.28
N LYS A 50 -4.74 -19.53 15.12
CA LYS A 50 -5.39 -19.30 13.82
C LYS A 50 -6.74 -20.01 13.75
N ARG A 51 -7.82 -19.32 14.13
CA ARG A 51 -9.10 -19.57 13.45
C ARG A 51 -8.99 -18.93 12.06
N PRO A 52 -9.38 -19.60 10.97
CA PRO A 52 -9.44 -18.94 9.67
C PRO A 52 -10.32 -17.69 9.81
N HIS A 53 -9.85 -16.55 9.30
CA HIS A 53 -10.62 -15.31 9.34
C HIS A 53 -11.95 -15.55 8.60
N THR A 54 -13.05 -15.61 9.35
CA THR A 54 -14.37 -15.82 8.79
C THR A 54 -14.91 -14.49 8.29
N TRP A 55 -15.00 -14.34 6.96
CA TRP A 55 -15.59 -13.16 6.35
C TRP A 55 -17.07 -13.06 6.73
N ARG A 56 -17.51 -11.85 7.09
CA ARG A 56 -18.93 -11.60 7.35
C ARG A 56 -19.69 -11.79 6.05
N SER A 57 -20.84 -12.46 6.13
CA SER A 57 -21.76 -12.58 4.99
C SER A 57 -22.16 -11.20 4.49
N GLY A 58 -21.99 -10.95 3.19
CA GLY A 58 -22.30 -9.67 2.57
C GLY A 58 -21.32 -9.29 1.48
N TYR A 59 -21.54 -8.12 0.88
CA TYR A 59 -20.65 -7.54 -0.11
C TYR A 59 -19.80 -6.45 0.55
N SER A 60 -18.51 -6.44 0.20
CA SER A 60 -17.58 -5.39 0.60
C SER A 60 -16.80 -4.96 -0.62
N ALA A 61 -16.54 -3.66 -0.72
CA ALA A 61 -15.83 -3.08 -1.85
C ALA A 61 -14.58 -2.35 -1.39
N VAL A 62 -13.51 -2.51 -2.15
CA VAL A 62 -12.25 -1.82 -1.95
C VAL A 62 -11.97 -0.96 -3.18
N LEU A 63 -11.54 0.27 -2.95
CA LEU A 63 -11.14 1.22 -3.99
C LEU A 63 -9.69 1.65 -3.75
N ASP A 64 -8.84 1.40 -4.73
CA ASP A 64 -7.45 1.87 -4.76
C ASP A 64 -7.31 2.99 -5.80
N ILE A 65 -6.99 4.19 -5.32
CA ILE A 65 -6.90 5.40 -6.15
C ILE A 65 -5.42 5.76 -6.33
N GLY A 66 -4.80 5.18 -7.36
CA GLY A 66 -3.43 5.46 -7.74
C GLY A 66 -3.31 6.61 -8.75
N SER A 67 -2.09 7.15 -8.90
CA SER A 67 -1.79 8.18 -9.90
C SER A 67 -1.75 7.67 -11.35
N THR A 68 -1.63 6.37 -11.55
CA THR A 68 -1.60 5.73 -12.88
C THR A 68 -2.86 4.93 -13.17
N LYS A 69 -3.43 4.30 -12.14
CA LYS A 69 -4.57 3.39 -12.24
C LYS A 69 -5.50 3.59 -11.03
N ILE A 70 -6.80 3.51 -11.29
CA ILE A 70 -7.82 3.37 -10.25
C ILE A 70 -8.39 1.96 -10.38
N THR A 71 -8.51 1.24 -9.25
CA THR A 71 -9.00 -0.15 -9.22
C THR A 71 -10.10 -0.29 -8.18
N CYS A 72 -11.18 -0.97 -8.54
CA CYS A 72 -12.23 -1.36 -7.60
C CYS A 72 -12.35 -2.89 -7.58
N LEU A 73 -12.47 -3.47 -6.39
CA LEU A 73 -12.72 -4.89 -6.20
C LEU A 73 -13.91 -5.06 -5.25
N ILE A 74 -14.87 -5.88 -5.66
CA ILE A 74 -16.05 -6.24 -4.86
C ILE A 74 -15.92 -7.69 -4.46
N GLY A 75 -15.81 -7.95 -3.16
CA GLY A 75 -15.81 -9.27 -2.57
C GLY A 75 -17.16 -9.61 -1.96
N LYS A 76 -17.52 -10.89 -1.98
CA LYS A 76 -18.69 -11.45 -1.30
C LYS A 76 -18.21 -12.45 -0.25
N GLY A 77 -18.50 -12.20 1.01
CA GLY A 77 -18.33 -13.17 2.09
C GLY A 77 -19.38 -14.28 1.97
N GLU A 78 -18.93 -15.52 1.85
CA GLU A 78 -19.79 -16.70 1.76
C GLU A 78 -20.03 -17.32 3.16
N PRO A 79 -21.12 -18.10 3.35
CA PRO A 79 -21.47 -18.65 4.66
C PRO A 79 -20.41 -19.57 5.28
N ASN A 80 -19.53 -20.15 4.46
CA ASN A 80 -18.39 -20.96 4.90
C ASN A 80 -17.22 -20.11 5.43
N GLY A 81 -17.38 -18.79 5.53
CA GLY A 81 -16.37 -17.86 5.99
C GLY A 81 -15.33 -17.49 4.93
N MET A 82 -15.45 -17.97 3.69
CA MET A 82 -14.54 -17.61 2.59
C MET A 82 -14.96 -16.30 1.90
N LEU A 83 -13.99 -15.61 1.31
CA LEU A 83 -14.23 -14.46 0.44
C LEU A 83 -14.16 -14.90 -1.02
N ARG A 84 -15.16 -14.55 -1.81
CA ARG A 84 -15.16 -14.73 -3.26
C ARG A 84 -15.14 -13.36 -3.94
N VAL A 85 -14.30 -13.18 -4.97
CA VAL A 85 -14.38 -11.99 -5.82
C VAL A 85 -15.68 -12.05 -6.62
N ALA A 86 -16.56 -11.08 -6.40
CA ALA A 86 -17.84 -10.95 -7.09
C ALA A 86 -17.73 -10.07 -8.34
N GLY A 87 -16.90 -9.03 -8.30
CA GLY A 87 -16.65 -8.15 -9.44
C GLY A 87 -15.37 -7.34 -9.27
N TYR A 88 -14.83 -6.87 -10.39
CA TYR A 88 -13.68 -5.97 -10.40
C TYR A 88 -13.79 -4.97 -11.55
N GLY A 89 -13.14 -3.83 -11.38
CA GLY A 89 -13.07 -2.78 -12.39
C GLY A 89 -11.75 -2.02 -12.29
N TRP A 90 -11.27 -1.50 -13.41
CA TRP A 90 -10.09 -0.64 -13.43
C TRP A 90 -10.13 0.36 -14.57
N ARG A 91 -9.48 1.51 -14.37
CA ARG A 91 -9.28 2.55 -15.39
C ARG A 91 -7.90 3.20 -15.24
N ARG A 92 -7.38 3.76 -16.33
CA ARG A 92 -6.28 4.73 -16.27
C ARG A 92 -6.74 5.90 -15.38
N SER A 93 -5.88 6.32 -14.47
CA SER A 93 -6.19 7.41 -13.55
C SER A 93 -6.16 8.75 -14.27
N ALA A 94 -7.04 9.66 -13.87
CA ALA A 94 -7.11 11.04 -14.30
C ALA A 94 -7.38 11.93 -13.08
N GLY A 95 -6.88 13.16 -13.07
CA GLY A 95 -6.99 14.06 -11.92
C GLY A 95 -6.28 13.64 -10.62
N VAL A 96 -5.37 12.66 -10.66
CA VAL A 96 -4.61 12.20 -9.48
C VAL A 96 -3.09 12.27 -9.73
N ARG A 97 -2.34 12.94 -8.85
CA ARG A 97 -0.88 13.08 -8.93
C ARG A 97 -0.23 12.83 -7.57
N ASN A 98 0.77 11.94 -7.53
CA ASN A 98 1.48 11.53 -6.32
C ASN A 98 0.53 11.17 -5.17
N GLY A 99 -0.50 10.39 -5.49
CA GLY A 99 -1.59 10.00 -4.58
C GLY A 99 -2.61 11.10 -4.26
N ALA A 100 -2.33 12.38 -4.50
CA ALA A 100 -3.26 13.47 -4.23
C ALA A 100 -4.22 13.72 -5.41
N ILE A 101 -5.48 14.02 -5.10
CA ILE A 101 -6.45 14.46 -6.10
C ILE A 101 -6.14 15.91 -6.44
N THR A 102 -5.79 16.17 -7.70
CA THR A 102 -5.50 17.50 -8.23
C THR A 102 -6.66 18.06 -9.03
N GLU A 103 -7.42 17.21 -9.74
CA GLU A 103 -8.61 17.62 -10.50
C GLU A 103 -9.81 16.75 -10.09
N LEU A 104 -10.78 17.36 -9.39
CA LEU A 104 -11.90 16.64 -8.80
C LEU A 104 -12.81 16.00 -9.86
N GLN A 105 -13.10 16.71 -10.95
CA GLN A 105 -14.03 16.28 -11.99
C GLN A 105 -13.47 15.07 -12.77
N GLU A 106 -12.17 15.11 -13.09
CA GLU A 106 -11.51 13.99 -13.77
C GLU A 106 -11.43 12.74 -12.88
N ALA A 107 -11.07 12.93 -11.61
CA ALA A 107 -11.01 11.85 -10.64
C ALA A 107 -12.40 11.23 -10.39
N GLU A 108 -13.44 12.06 -10.26
CA GLU A 108 -14.83 11.60 -10.12
C GLU A 108 -15.26 10.72 -11.30
N ALA A 109 -15.04 11.20 -12.53
CA ALA A 109 -15.40 10.46 -13.73
C ALA A 109 -14.69 9.09 -13.81
N ALA A 110 -13.38 9.07 -13.49
CA ALA A 110 -12.59 7.85 -13.49
C ALA A 110 -13.03 6.86 -12.39
N ILE A 111 -13.37 7.37 -11.19
CA ILE A 111 -13.89 6.55 -10.07
C ILE A 111 -15.24 5.95 -10.43
N ARG A 112 -16.21 6.78 -10.89
CA ARG A 112 -17.55 6.31 -11.29
C ARG A 112 -17.46 5.23 -12.36
N ALA A 113 -16.63 5.42 -13.40
CA ALA A 113 -16.45 4.44 -14.45
C ALA A 113 -15.82 3.12 -13.95
N THR A 114 -14.86 3.21 -13.02
CA THR A 114 -14.20 2.05 -12.42
C THR A 114 -15.17 1.24 -11.55
N VAL A 115 -15.94 1.93 -10.70
CA VAL A 115 -16.92 1.28 -9.81
C VAL A 115 -18.06 0.67 -10.62
N ALA A 116 -18.62 1.38 -11.61
CA ALA A 116 -19.67 0.85 -12.47
C ALA A 116 -19.26 -0.45 -13.16
N GLN A 117 -17.99 -0.58 -13.59
CA GLN A 117 -17.48 -1.82 -14.16
C GLN A 117 -17.52 -2.98 -13.13
N ALA A 118 -17.09 -2.72 -11.89
CA ALA A 118 -17.10 -3.72 -10.83
C ALA A 118 -18.53 -4.12 -10.43
N GLU A 119 -19.43 -3.14 -10.30
CA GLU A 119 -20.85 -3.34 -9.96
C GLU A 119 -21.59 -4.15 -11.02
N ASN A 120 -21.35 -3.87 -12.30
CA ASN A 120 -21.93 -4.62 -13.40
C ASN A 120 -21.53 -6.10 -13.36
N MET A 121 -20.24 -6.38 -13.09
CA MET A 121 -19.76 -7.76 -12.96
C MET A 121 -20.30 -8.45 -11.70
N ALA A 122 -20.47 -7.71 -10.60
CA ALA A 122 -21.03 -8.22 -9.35
C ALA A 122 -22.56 -8.33 -9.36
N GLU A 123 -23.23 -7.80 -10.39
CA GLU A 123 -24.68 -7.61 -10.51
C GLU A 123 -25.29 -6.93 -9.26
N ARG A 124 -24.52 -6.02 -8.66
CA ARG A 124 -24.86 -5.35 -7.39
C ARG A 124 -24.30 -3.94 -7.36
N THR A 125 -25.12 -3.02 -6.87
CA THR A 125 -24.69 -1.66 -6.55
C THR A 125 -24.12 -1.59 -5.13
N ILE A 126 -23.08 -0.80 -4.94
CA ILE A 126 -22.43 -0.54 -3.66
C ILE A 126 -22.53 0.95 -3.32
N ASP A 127 -22.72 1.26 -2.05
CA ASP A 127 -22.75 2.65 -1.55
C ASP A 127 -21.61 2.95 -0.57
N LYS A 128 -20.85 1.91 -0.17
CA LYS A 128 -19.75 1.99 0.78
C LYS A 128 -18.50 1.33 0.22
N VAL A 129 -17.36 2.00 0.41
CA VAL A 129 -16.05 1.52 -0.02
C VAL A 129 -15.02 1.70 1.08
N VAL A 130 -14.14 0.70 1.22
CA VAL A 130 -12.87 0.83 1.93
C VAL A 130 -11.86 1.39 0.94
N VAL A 131 -11.15 2.45 1.31
CA VAL A 131 -10.25 3.15 0.39
C VAL A 131 -8.80 2.99 0.83
N ASN A 132 -7.95 2.67 -0.15
CA ASN A 132 -6.51 2.63 0.06
C ASN A 132 -5.92 4.05 0.06
N LEU A 133 -5.22 4.42 1.13
CA LEU A 133 -4.73 5.77 1.39
C LEU A 133 -3.29 5.93 0.93
N SER A 134 -3.13 6.58 -0.22
CA SER A 134 -1.84 7.01 -0.79
C SER A 134 -1.63 8.54 -0.74
N CYS A 135 -2.59 9.31 -0.21
CA CYS A 135 -2.62 10.77 -0.25
C CYS A 135 -2.31 11.41 1.11
N GLY A 136 -2.04 12.72 1.12
CA GLY A 136 -1.92 13.49 2.36
C GLY A 136 -0.64 13.28 3.16
N HIS A 137 0.41 12.73 2.53
CA HIS A 137 1.69 12.42 3.16
C HIS A 137 1.51 11.64 4.47
N PRO A 138 1.04 10.37 4.40
CA PRO A 138 0.86 9.56 5.59
C PRO A 138 2.15 9.47 6.39
N ALA A 139 2.07 9.70 7.69
CA ALA A 139 3.23 9.68 8.57
C ALA A 139 3.02 8.70 9.73
N SER A 140 4.07 7.96 10.03
CA SER A 140 4.17 7.02 11.14
C SER A 140 4.73 7.74 12.37
N ARG A 141 4.08 7.55 13.53
CA ARG A 141 4.53 8.08 14.83
C ARG A 141 4.31 7.04 15.93
N LEU A 142 5.24 6.97 16.87
CA LEU A 142 5.05 6.25 18.12
C LEU A 142 4.46 7.20 19.15
N PHE A 143 3.47 6.72 19.89
CA PHE A 143 2.80 7.49 20.93
C PHE A 143 2.58 6.63 22.17
N ASN A 144 3.03 7.10 23.32
CA ASN A 144 2.82 6.41 24.60
C ASN A 144 1.69 7.08 25.35
N VAL A 145 0.72 6.30 25.81
CA VAL A 145 -0.40 6.78 26.62
C VAL A 145 -0.49 5.96 27.90
N ARG A 146 -0.94 6.58 28.99
CA ARG A 146 -1.16 5.92 30.28
C ARG A 146 -2.63 6.04 30.64
N TRP A 147 -3.19 4.98 31.21
CA TRP A 147 -4.57 4.91 31.63
C TRP A 147 -4.67 4.31 33.04
N PRO A 148 -5.27 5.03 34.01
CA PRO A 148 -5.46 4.52 35.36
C PRO A 148 -6.53 3.40 35.34
N ILE A 149 -6.17 2.25 35.87
CA ILE A 149 -7.07 1.10 36.03
C ILE A 149 -7.66 1.10 37.45
N GLY A 150 -6.85 1.45 38.46
CA GLY A 150 -7.25 1.59 39.85
C GLY A 150 -7.28 0.25 40.59
N GLY A 151 -6.16 -0.48 40.55
CA GLY A 151 -5.95 -1.72 41.30
C GLY A 151 -6.89 -2.87 40.93
N ARG A 152 -7.48 -2.88 39.72
CA ARG A 152 -8.42 -3.91 39.28
C ARG A 152 -7.92 -4.64 38.03
N VAL A 153 -8.65 -5.69 37.66
CA VAL A 153 -8.37 -6.45 36.46
C VAL A 153 -8.65 -5.62 35.20
N VAL A 154 -7.69 -5.62 34.28
CA VAL A 154 -7.80 -4.98 32.97
C VAL A 154 -8.84 -5.72 32.12
N THR A 155 -9.77 -4.95 31.57
CA THR A 155 -10.84 -5.44 30.69
C THR A 155 -10.65 -4.98 29.25
N GLU A 156 -11.38 -5.61 28.32
CA GLU A 156 -11.46 -5.16 26.92
C GLU A 156 -11.94 -3.69 26.80
N ALA A 157 -12.79 -3.24 27.71
CA ALA A 157 -13.23 -1.84 27.73
C ALA A 157 -12.08 -0.88 28.06
N ASP A 158 -11.13 -1.30 28.88
CA ASP A 158 -9.96 -0.49 29.25
C ASP A 158 -8.96 -0.39 28.11
N ILE A 159 -8.75 -1.48 27.37
CA ILE A 159 -7.93 -1.48 26.16
C ILE A 159 -8.50 -0.49 25.15
N ARG A 160 -9.82 -0.56 24.89
CA ARG A 160 -10.47 0.41 23.99
C ARG A 160 -10.34 1.84 24.49
N ARG A 161 -10.46 2.08 25.80
CA ARG A 161 -10.30 3.42 26.40
C ARG A 161 -8.89 3.95 26.24
N VAL A 162 -7.85 3.18 26.58
CA VAL A 162 -6.45 3.62 26.46
C VAL A 162 -6.07 3.89 25.01
N VAL A 163 -6.54 3.04 24.07
CA VAL A 163 -6.33 3.25 22.63
C VAL A 163 -7.05 4.50 22.13
N THR A 164 -8.31 4.70 22.54
CA THR A 164 -9.09 5.91 22.19
C THR A 164 -8.45 7.17 22.73
N GLU A 165 -8.00 7.14 23.99
CA GLU A 165 -7.31 8.25 24.64
C GLU A 165 -6.01 8.58 23.90
N GLY A 166 -5.21 7.55 23.57
CA GLY A 166 -3.99 7.73 22.79
C GLY A 166 -4.25 8.33 21.42
N ARG A 167 -5.33 7.95 20.73
CA ARG A 167 -5.75 8.58 19.47
C ARG A 167 -6.09 10.05 19.64
N VAL A 168 -6.87 10.41 20.67
CA VAL A 168 -7.26 11.80 20.94
C VAL A 168 -6.03 12.65 21.20
N GLN A 169 -5.17 12.20 22.12
CA GLN A 169 -3.94 12.93 22.48
C GLN A 169 -2.92 13.00 21.35
N ALA A 170 -2.88 12.00 20.45
CA ALA A 170 -1.97 12.00 19.31
C ALA A 170 -2.41 12.95 18.18
N THR A 171 -3.58 13.60 18.27
CA THR A 171 -4.09 14.50 17.22
C THR A 171 -3.19 15.71 17.06
N VAL A 172 -2.85 16.04 15.81
CA VAL A 172 -2.03 17.20 15.45
C VAL A 172 -2.86 18.11 14.55
N GLN A 173 -2.77 19.42 14.76
CA GLN A 173 -3.50 20.39 13.94
C GLN A 173 -3.20 20.20 12.45
N GLY A 174 -4.25 20.16 11.62
CA GLY A 174 -4.14 19.95 10.17
C GLY A 174 -3.86 18.51 9.74
N ARG A 175 -3.85 17.55 10.68
CA ARG A 175 -3.72 16.13 10.41
C ARG A 175 -4.83 15.35 11.09
N GLU A 176 -5.21 14.23 10.49
CA GLU A 176 -6.20 13.32 11.02
C GLU A 176 -5.61 11.93 11.20
N VAL A 177 -5.90 11.31 12.34
CA VAL A 177 -5.43 9.96 12.66
C VAL A 177 -6.25 8.94 11.89
N ILE A 178 -5.57 8.13 11.09
CA ILE A 178 -6.14 7.08 10.24
C ILE A 178 -6.09 5.72 10.95
N HIS A 179 -4.91 5.34 11.46
CA HIS A 179 -4.70 4.10 12.20
C HIS A 179 -4.15 4.37 13.59
N THR A 180 -4.60 3.58 14.55
CA THR A 180 -4.07 3.52 15.91
C THR A 180 -3.88 2.06 16.25
N LEU A 181 -2.63 1.60 16.19
CA LEU A 181 -2.27 0.19 16.33
C LEU A 181 -1.50 0.01 17.64
N PRO A 182 -2.02 -0.75 18.61
CA PRO A 182 -1.25 -1.03 19.82
C PRO A 182 -0.08 -1.95 19.47
N ILE A 183 1.11 -1.57 19.92
CA ILE A 183 2.34 -2.33 19.77
C ILE A 183 2.51 -3.21 20.99
N ASP A 184 2.69 -2.60 22.16
CA ASP A 184 2.78 -3.33 23.43
C ASP A 184 2.11 -2.57 24.56
N PHE A 185 1.94 -3.28 25.66
CA PHE A 185 1.44 -2.76 26.90
C PHE A 185 2.47 -2.91 28.01
N THR A 186 2.45 -1.96 28.94
CA THR A 186 3.13 -2.08 30.22
C THR A 186 2.07 -2.15 31.31
N VAL A 187 2.10 -3.20 32.10
CA VAL A 187 1.22 -3.42 33.25
C VAL A 187 2.03 -3.06 34.49
N ASP A 188 1.79 -1.87 35.04
CA ASP A 188 2.62 -1.23 36.09
C ASP A 188 4.10 -1.11 35.67
N ASP A 189 4.95 -1.99 36.20
CA ASP A 189 6.40 -2.08 35.94
C ASP A 189 6.78 -3.26 35.01
N THR A 190 5.80 -4.08 34.60
CA THR A 190 6.03 -5.20 33.68
C THR A 190 5.86 -4.73 32.24
N GLU A 191 6.96 -4.59 31.51
CA GLU A 191 7.01 -4.20 30.10
C GLU A 191 6.81 -5.40 29.14
N GLY A 192 6.47 -5.13 27.88
CA GLY A 192 6.38 -6.14 26.82
C GLY A 192 5.14 -7.04 26.89
N VAL A 193 4.08 -6.61 27.57
CA VAL A 193 2.82 -7.37 27.66
C VAL A 193 2.06 -7.22 26.34
N SER A 194 1.87 -8.33 25.62
CA SER A 194 1.15 -8.32 24.34
C SER A 194 -0.38 -8.22 24.50
N ASP A 195 -0.92 -8.89 25.51
CA ASP A 195 -2.34 -8.84 25.87
C ASP A 195 -2.49 -8.61 27.38
N PRO A 196 -2.90 -7.40 27.82
CA PRO A 196 -2.99 -7.08 29.24
C PRO A 196 -4.30 -7.57 29.87
N ARG A 197 -5.24 -8.18 29.11
CA ARG A 197 -6.53 -8.63 29.66
C ARG A 197 -6.31 -9.68 30.73
N GLY A 198 -7.00 -9.51 31.86
CA GLY A 198 -6.87 -10.42 33.00
C GLY A 198 -5.75 -10.06 33.97
N HIS A 199 -4.88 -9.10 33.64
CA HIS A 199 -3.86 -8.61 34.56
C HIS A 199 -4.47 -7.64 35.59
N LEU A 200 -4.02 -7.74 36.84
CA LEU A 200 -4.30 -6.76 37.89
C LEU A 200 -3.24 -5.66 37.79
N CYS A 201 -3.64 -4.39 37.67
CA CYS A 201 -2.70 -3.27 37.76
C CYS A 201 -3.32 -1.99 38.26
N GLU A 202 -2.46 -1.08 38.72
CA GLU A 202 -2.84 0.29 39.03
C GLU A 202 -2.93 1.13 37.76
N THR A 203 -1.92 1.02 36.90
CA THR A 203 -1.80 1.79 35.66
C THR A 203 -1.46 0.89 34.48
N LEU A 204 -2.21 1.06 33.39
CA LEU A 204 -1.91 0.46 32.10
C LEU A 204 -1.23 1.51 31.22
N LYS A 205 -0.05 1.21 30.70
CA LYS A 205 0.61 2.02 29.64
C LYS A 205 0.45 1.28 28.32
N ALA A 206 0.16 2.01 27.25
CA ALA A 206 0.10 1.46 25.90
C ALA A 206 1.05 2.25 24.99
N ARG A 207 1.87 1.52 24.24
CA ARG A 207 2.66 2.06 23.13
C ARG A 207 1.87 1.86 21.86
N LEU A 208 1.55 2.96 21.19
CA LEU A 208 0.71 2.97 20.00
C LEU A 208 1.53 3.40 18.79
N HIS A 209 1.33 2.73 17.67
CA HIS A 209 1.71 3.21 16.36
C HIS A 209 0.53 3.97 15.74
N ILE A 210 0.73 5.27 15.57
CA ILE A 210 -0.22 6.17 14.94
C ILE A 210 0.20 6.37 13.49
N ILE A 211 -0.76 6.20 12.58
CA ILE A 211 -0.63 6.63 11.18
C ILE A 211 -1.64 7.75 10.97
N ASP A 212 -1.16 8.92 10.56
CA ASP A 212 -1.98 10.08 10.27
C ASP A 212 -1.73 10.62 8.86
N ALA A 213 -2.64 11.45 8.36
CA ALA A 213 -2.51 12.11 7.06
C ALA A 213 -3.05 13.55 7.12
N ALA A 214 -2.66 14.39 6.16
CA ALA A 214 -3.13 15.77 6.07
C ALA A 214 -4.65 15.84 5.86
N THR A 215 -5.35 16.57 6.73
CA THR A 215 -6.82 16.66 6.73
C THR A 215 -7.37 17.16 5.39
N THR A 216 -6.70 18.13 4.76
CA THR A 216 -7.13 18.68 3.46
C THR A 216 -7.16 17.62 2.35
N ALA A 217 -6.21 16.69 2.34
CA ALA A 217 -6.17 15.62 1.35
C ALA A 217 -7.31 14.60 1.56
N LEU A 218 -7.65 14.31 2.82
CA LEU A 218 -8.76 13.43 3.18
C LEU A 218 -10.12 14.05 2.83
N LEU A 219 -10.28 15.36 3.06
CA LEU A 219 -11.48 16.09 2.67
C LEU A 219 -11.70 16.10 1.16
N ASN A 220 -10.63 16.26 0.37
CA ASN A 220 -10.71 16.17 -1.08
C ASN A 220 -11.11 14.75 -1.54
N LEU A 221 -10.57 13.72 -0.87
CA LEU A 221 -10.94 12.33 -1.12
C LEU A 221 -12.41 12.05 -0.77
N GLU A 222 -12.87 12.48 0.40
CA GLU A 222 -14.26 12.35 0.81
C GLU A 222 -15.20 13.11 -0.15
N THR A 223 -14.80 14.30 -0.59
CA THR A 223 -15.56 15.10 -1.56
C THR A 223 -15.73 14.38 -2.89
N VAL A 224 -14.66 13.80 -3.45
CA VAL A 224 -14.77 13.10 -4.75
C VAL A 224 -15.60 11.82 -4.63
N LEU A 225 -15.49 11.10 -3.51
CA LEU A 225 -16.28 9.88 -3.28
C LEU A 225 -17.76 10.20 -3.13
N ASN A 226 -18.10 11.23 -2.34
CA ASN A 226 -19.48 11.68 -2.18
C ASN A 226 -20.09 12.14 -3.52
N ARG A 227 -19.32 12.84 -4.34
CA ARG A 227 -19.73 13.20 -5.71
C ARG A 227 -19.94 11.97 -6.59
N ALA A 228 -19.19 10.91 -6.37
CA ALA A 228 -19.37 9.61 -7.02
C ALA A 228 -20.52 8.76 -6.42
N GLU A 229 -21.30 9.31 -5.47
CA GLU A 229 -22.36 8.59 -4.72
C GLU A 229 -21.84 7.44 -3.85
N LEU A 230 -20.56 7.51 -3.46
CA LEU A 230 -19.90 6.54 -2.60
C LEU A 230 -19.61 7.15 -1.23
N ARG A 231 -19.80 6.36 -0.18
CA ARG A 231 -19.39 6.71 1.18
C ARG A 231 -18.11 5.97 1.53
N MET A 232 -17.17 6.71 2.09
CA MET A 232 -15.95 6.14 2.63
C MET A 232 -16.27 5.43 3.95
N GLU A 233 -16.17 4.10 3.97
CA GLU A 233 -16.42 3.30 5.18
C GLU A 233 -15.18 3.25 6.08
N ALA A 234 -14.01 3.09 5.47
CA ALA A 234 -12.74 3.08 6.16
C ALA A 234 -11.60 3.49 5.23
N LEU A 235 -10.50 3.94 5.82
CA LEU A 235 -9.24 4.22 5.15
C LEU A 235 -8.17 3.26 5.64
N VAL A 236 -7.43 2.66 4.71
CA VAL A 236 -6.31 1.78 5.03
C VAL A 236 -5.04 2.37 4.46
N SER A 237 -3.96 2.48 5.24
CA SER A 237 -2.69 2.98 4.71
C SER A 237 -2.13 1.99 3.69
N SER A 238 -1.76 2.47 2.50
CA SER A 238 -1.23 1.63 1.42
C SER A 238 -0.07 0.72 1.83
N PRO A 239 1.01 1.21 2.46
CA PRO A 239 2.11 0.34 2.86
C PRO A 239 1.68 -0.71 3.93
N LEU A 240 0.72 -0.39 4.80
CA LEU A 240 0.13 -1.35 5.74
C LEU A 240 -0.67 -2.43 5.00
N ALA A 241 -1.56 -2.04 4.09
CA ALA A 241 -2.35 -2.97 3.29
C ALA A 241 -1.47 -3.90 2.45
N SER A 242 -0.48 -3.34 1.75
CA SER A 242 0.48 -4.10 0.93
C SER A 242 1.23 -5.11 1.79
N GLY A 243 1.74 -4.70 2.96
CA GLY A 243 2.43 -5.62 3.88
C GLY A 243 1.55 -6.76 4.41
N LEU A 244 0.32 -6.47 4.84
CA LEU A 244 -0.62 -7.50 5.29
C LEU A 244 -1.04 -8.47 4.18
N SER A 245 -0.97 -8.05 2.92
CA SER A 245 -1.38 -8.87 1.78
C SER A 245 -0.29 -9.83 1.28
N VAL A 246 0.98 -9.49 1.47
CA VAL A 246 2.12 -10.24 0.89
C VAL A 246 2.94 -11.03 1.91
N LEU A 247 2.90 -10.65 3.19
CA LEU A 247 3.69 -11.28 4.23
C LEU A 247 2.94 -12.40 4.92
N ASP A 248 3.64 -13.50 5.18
CA ASP A 248 3.17 -14.51 6.11
C ASP A 248 3.47 -14.14 7.58
N ALA A 249 3.18 -15.04 8.51
CA ALA A 249 3.39 -14.81 9.94
C ALA A 249 4.88 -14.75 10.29
N ASP A 250 5.67 -15.67 9.75
CA ASP A 250 7.08 -15.81 10.07
C ASP A 250 7.86 -14.60 9.53
N GLU A 251 7.52 -14.13 8.33
CA GLU A 251 8.09 -12.91 7.74
C GLU A 251 7.77 -11.65 8.56
N ARG A 252 6.54 -11.55 9.09
CA ARG A 252 6.15 -10.42 9.97
C ARG A 252 6.84 -10.49 11.32
N ASP A 253 7.15 -11.67 11.82
CA ASP A 253 7.82 -11.86 13.11
C ASP A 253 9.34 -11.59 13.02
N LEU A 254 10.01 -12.18 12.03
CA LEU A 254 11.46 -12.09 11.82
C LEU A 254 11.97 -10.67 11.54
N GLY A 255 11.10 -9.81 11.02
CA GLY A 255 11.47 -8.48 10.57
C GLY A 255 11.57 -8.41 9.04
N THR A 256 10.61 -7.72 8.40
CA THR A 256 10.56 -7.58 6.94
C THR A 256 10.18 -6.18 6.54
N THR A 257 10.86 -5.64 5.53
CA THR A 257 10.47 -4.39 4.88
C THR A 257 9.80 -4.70 3.55
N VAL A 258 8.57 -4.22 3.39
CA VAL A 258 7.80 -4.29 2.15
C VAL A 258 7.90 -2.94 1.46
N VAL A 259 8.41 -2.95 0.23
CA VAL A 259 8.49 -1.76 -0.63
C VAL A 259 7.47 -1.90 -1.76
N ASP A 260 6.51 -0.99 -1.81
CA ASP A 260 5.45 -0.88 -2.81
C ASP A 260 5.75 0.28 -3.76
N MET A 261 6.18 -0.08 -4.97
CA MET A 261 6.58 0.87 -6.01
C MET A 261 5.39 1.22 -6.90
N GLY A 262 4.64 2.24 -6.50
CA GLY A 262 3.49 2.76 -7.23
C GLY A 262 3.86 3.70 -8.38
N GLY A 263 2.84 4.25 -9.04
CA GLY A 263 3.00 5.13 -10.19
C GLY A 263 3.60 6.51 -9.85
N GLY A 264 3.00 7.23 -8.89
CA GLY A 264 3.47 8.56 -8.46
C GLY A 264 4.30 8.54 -7.19
N THR A 265 4.16 7.49 -6.38
CA THR A 265 4.78 7.35 -5.06
C THR A 265 5.31 5.94 -4.88
N THR A 266 6.35 5.83 -4.06
CA THR A 266 6.86 4.55 -3.55
C THR A 266 6.65 4.59 -2.06
N SER A 267 5.93 3.61 -1.53
CA SER A 267 5.64 3.51 -0.10
C SER A 267 6.29 2.26 0.47
N PHE A 268 6.53 2.26 1.78
CA PHE A 268 7.08 1.10 2.44
C PHE A 268 6.58 0.97 3.88
N ALA A 269 6.51 -0.28 4.33
CA ALA A 269 6.20 -0.65 5.70
C ALA A 269 7.28 -1.57 6.24
N VAL A 270 7.65 -1.35 7.50
CA VAL A 270 8.56 -2.22 8.26
C VAL A 270 7.72 -2.99 9.27
N PHE A 271 7.81 -4.31 9.20
CA PHE A 271 7.20 -5.23 10.16
C PHE A 271 8.29 -5.89 10.99
N GLY A 272 7.96 -6.29 12.21
CA GLY A 272 8.79 -7.06 13.13
C GLY A 272 8.01 -7.41 14.39
N GLU A 273 8.34 -8.51 15.05
CA GLU A 273 7.63 -8.99 16.25
C GLU A 273 6.11 -9.12 16.02
N SER A 274 5.73 -9.53 14.80
CA SER A 274 4.35 -9.69 14.33
C SER A 274 3.55 -8.37 14.27
N GLN A 275 4.24 -7.22 14.26
CA GLN A 275 3.64 -5.89 14.31
C GLN A 275 4.20 -4.98 13.23
N ILE A 276 3.49 -3.90 12.94
CA ILE A 276 3.98 -2.84 12.07
C ILE A 276 4.74 -1.81 12.89
N LEU A 277 6.02 -1.64 12.58
CA LEU A 277 6.94 -0.77 13.32
C LEU A 277 7.02 0.62 12.70
N HIS A 278 6.93 0.71 11.37
CA HIS A 278 7.06 1.98 10.66
C HIS A 278 6.37 1.95 9.30
N THR A 279 5.87 3.11 8.85
CA THR A 279 5.41 3.34 7.48
C THR A 279 5.91 4.68 6.98
N ALA A 280 6.31 4.74 5.72
CA ALA A 280 6.62 6.00 5.07
C ALA A 280 6.43 5.90 3.55
N GLN A 281 6.53 7.06 2.89
CA GLN A 281 6.46 7.18 1.45
C GLN A 281 7.41 8.24 0.92
N ILE A 282 7.79 8.10 -0.35
CA ILE A 282 8.54 9.08 -1.12
C ILE A 282 7.76 9.43 -2.40
N GLY A 283 7.90 10.67 -2.86
CA GLY A 283 7.25 11.20 -4.06
C GLY A 283 7.92 10.79 -5.37
N VAL A 284 8.43 9.55 -5.44
CA VAL A 284 9.10 8.97 -6.61
C VAL A 284 8.45 7.62 -6.90
N GLY A 285 8.22 7.30 -8.17
CA GLY A 285 7.50 6.09 -8.59
C GLY A 285 7.63 5.86 -10.09
N GLY A 286 6.90 4.89 -10.62
CA GLY A 286 7.02 4.43 -12.01
C GLY A 286 6.81 5.49 -13.10
N LEU A 287 6.09 6.58 -12.82
CA LEU A 287 5.94 7.71 -13.75
C LEU A 287 7.25 8.50 -13.93
N HIS A 288 8.14 8.49 -12.95
CA HIS A 288 9.45 9.14 -13.06
C HIS A 288 10.34 8.35 -14.02
N VAL A 289 10.32 7.01 -13.94
CA VAL A 289 10.96 6.13 -14.93
C VAL A 289 10.44 6.42 -16.34
N THR A 290 9.12 6.52 -16.51
CA THR A 290 8.50 6.83 -17.81
C THR A 290 8.95 8.19 -18.36
N ARG A 291 9.06 9.21 -17.51
CA ARG A 291 9.54 10.54 -17.90
C ARG A 291 11.01 10.53 -18.31
N ASP A 292 11.84 9.77 -17.62
CA ASP A 292 13.25 9.63 -17.98
C ASP A 292 13.40 8.92 -19.33
N ILE A 293 12.60 7.89 -19.60
CA ILE A 293 12.56 7.21 -20.91
C ILE A 293 12.12 8.19 -22.00
N ALA A 294 11.00 8.90 -21.78
CA ALA A 294 10.48 9.88 -22.74
C ALA A 294 11.53 10.96 -23.07
N ARG A 295 12.21 11.48 -22.04
CA ARG A 295 13.27 12.48 -22.21
C ARG A 295 14.53 11.91 -22.86
N GLY A 296 14.96 10.72 -22.44
CA GLY A 296 16.18 10.08 -22.90
C GLY A 296 16.11 9.58 -24.34
N LEU A 297 14.91 9.22 -24.80
CA LEU A 297 14.66 8.72 -26.16
C LEU A 297 13.90 9.73 -27.05
N GLY A 298 13.59 10.92 -26.55
CA GLY A 298 12.84 11.93 -27.30
C GLY A 298 11.45 11.46 -27.77
N THR A 299 10.75 10.62 -27.00
CA THR A 299 9.45 10.02 -27.37
C THR A 299 8.30 10.51 -26.49
N SER A 300 7.05 10.23 -26.89
CA SER A 300 5.86 10.59 -26.10
C SER A 300 5.78 9.80 -24.80
N LEU A 301 5.08 10.32 -23.78
CA LEU A 301 4.90 9.62 -22.50
C LEU A 301 4.16 8.29 -22.66
N ASP A 302 3.20 8.22 -23.57
CA ASP A 302 2.44 6.98 -23.83
C ASP A 302 3.33 5.92 -24.49
N ASN A 303 4.18 6.31 -25.46
CA ASN A 303 5.13 5.37 -26.05
C ASN A 303 6.22 4.97 -25.05
N ALA A 304 6.71 5.90 -24.22
CA ALA A 304 7.66 5.59 -23.15
C ALA A 304 7.07 4.60 -22.12
N GLU A 305 5.80 4.75 -21.74
CA GLU A 305 5.13 3.79 -20.84
C GLU A 305 5.01 2.42 -21.51
N ARG A 306 4.69 2.38 -22.80
CA ARG A 306 4.64 1.14 -23.58
C ARG A 306 6.02 0.46 -23.62
N LEU A 307 7.08 1.21 -23.92
CA LEU A 307 8.45 0.68 -23.93
C LEU A 307 8.85 0.14 -22.56
N LYS A 308 8.58 0.90 -21.49
CA LYS A 308 8.85 0.48 -20.11
C LYS A 308 8.12 -0.82 -19.74
N THR A 309 6.83 -0.92 -20.07
CA THR A 309 5.99 -2.06 -19.68
C THR A 309 6.27 -3.32 -20.49
N VAL A 310 6.64 -3.19 -21.77
CA VAL A 310 6.89 -4.33 -22.66
C VAL A 310 8.35 -4.80 -22.62
N TYR A 311 9.31 -3.87 -22.60
CA TYR A 311 10.74 -4.17 -22.78
C TYR A 311 11.63 -3.74 -21.61
N GLY A 312 11.09 -3.00 -20.64
CA GLY A 312 11.86 -2.47 -19.52
C GLY A 312 12.50 -3.56 -18.66
N SER A 313 13.76 -3.38 -18.29
CA SER A 313 14.49 -4.22 -17.33
C SER A 313 15.34 -3.34 -16.43
N ALA A 314 15.38 -3.69 -15.14
CA ALA A 314 16.35 -3.12 -14.19
C ALA A 314 17.61 -3.99 -14.05
N ASP A 315 17.59 -5.24 -14.54
CA ASP A 315 18.71 -6.18 -14.48
C ASP A 315 19.59 -6.08 -15.74
N LEU A 316 20.91 -6.16 -15.55
CA LEU A 316 21.93 -6.20 -16.63
C LEU A 316 22.28 -7.65 -17.00
N ALA A 317 21.98 -8.62 -16.13
CA ALA A 317 22.27 -10.02 -16.38
C ALA A 317 21.24 -10.69 -17.32
N SER A 318 20.23 -9.94 -17.79
CA SER A 318 19.35 -10.42 -18.86
C SER A 318 20.13 -10.41 -20.17
N ASP A 319 20.44 -11.59 -20.72
CA ASP A 319 21.15 -11.86 -21.99
C ASP A 319 20.44 -11.32 -23.26
N VAL A 320 19.76 -10.17 -23.18
CA VAL A 320 18.91 -9.60 -24.24
C VAL A 320 19.49 -8.29 -24.76
N GLU A 321 20.83 -8.22 -24.90
CA GLU A 321 21.50 -7.05 -25.47
C GLU A 321 21.15 -6.83 -26.95
N ASP A 322 20.78 -7.90 -27.66
CA ASP A 322 20.58 -7.90 -29.13
C ASP A 322 19.17 -7.51 -29.60
N GLU A 323 18.20 -7.34 -28.70
CA GLU A 323 16.84 -6.96 -29.10
C GLU A 323 16.81 -5.48 -29.51
N ILE A 324 16.56 -5.22 -30.79
CA ILE A 324 16.40 -3.87 -31.35
C ILE A 324 14.94 -3.46 -31.26
N LEU A 325 14.71 -2.29 -30.67
CA LEU A 325 13.40 -1.68 -30.48
C LEU A 325 13.26 -0.50 -31.44
N THR A 326 12.09 -0.38 -32.07
CA THR A 326 11.74 0.81 -32.86
C THR A 326 10.98 1.79 -31.99
N VAL A 327 11.47 3.03 -31.93
CA VAL A 327 10.93 4.10 -31.11
C VAL A 327 10.50 5.26 -32.00
N GLU A 328 9.27 5.71 -31.84
CA GLU A 328 8.77 6.92 -32.50
C GLU A 328 9.25 8.16 -31.75
N LEU A 329 9.98 9.04 -32.42
CA LEU A 329 10.46 10.32 -31.91
C LEU A 329 9.37 11.39 -31.99
N LEU A 330 9.39 12.33 -31.05
CA LEU A 330 8.58 13.54 -31.09
C LEU A 330 9.08 14.46 -32.21
N GLY A 331 8.19 14.86 -33.11
CA GLY A 331 8.49 15.75 -34.24
C GLY A 331 7.21 16.30 -34.87
N ASN A 332 7.36 17.22 -35.82
CA ASN A 332 6.22 17.85 -36.50
C ASN A 332 5.91 17.13 -37.82
N ASP A 333 4.63 16.83 -38.00
CA ASP A 333 3.93 16.39 -39.22
C ASP A 333 4.31 15.03 -39.88
N VAL A 334 5.48 14.46 -39.59
CA VAL A 334 5.86 13.12 -40.11
C VAL A 334 6.42 12.24 -38.99
N PRO A 335 5.90 11.01 -38.77
CA PRO A 335 6.48 10.08 -37.81
C PRO A 335 7.95 9.79 -38.12
N HIS A 336 8.82 9.97 -37.13
CA HIS A 336 10.24 9.64 -37.23
C HIS A 336 10.53 8.48 -36.30
N PHE A 337 11.20 7.46 -36.82
CA PHE A 337 11.51 6.26 -36.05
C PHE A 337 13.01 6.10 -35.90
N GLU A 338 13.44 5.80 -34.68
CA GLU A 338 14.82 5.46 -34.34
C GLU A 338 14.88 4.02 -33.85
N GLN A 339 15.99 3.34 -34.15
CA GLN A 339 16.27 2.02 -33.62
C GLN A 339 17.21 2.14 -32.42
N ILE A 340 16.78 1.60 -31.28
CA ILE A 340 17.60 1.53 -30.07
C ILE A 340 17.73 0.08 -29.63
N SER A 341 18.81 -0.26 -28.93
CA SER A 341 18.88 -1.56 -28.26
C SER A 341 18.06 -1.56 -26.97
N ARG A 342 17.57 -2.73 -26.56
CA ARG A 342 16.96 -2.90 -25.25
C ARG A 342 17.91 -2.55 -24.11
N ALA A 343 19.22 -2.77 -24.29
CA ALA A 343 20.24 -2.34 -23.34
C ALA A 343 20.26 -0.82 -23.14
N GLN A 344 20.04 -0.03 -24.19
CA GLN A 344 19.94 1.43 -24.09
C GLN A 344 18.73 1.86 -23.25
N LEU A 345 17.58 1.19 -23.39
CA LEU A 345 16.42 1.41 -22.52
C LEU A 345 16.75 1.09 -21.05
N GLY A 346 17.43 -0.03 -20.80
CA GLY A 346 17.89 -0.43 -19.46
C GLY A 346 18.82 0.59 -18.80
N ARG A 347 19.71 1.23 -19.58
CA ARG A 347 20.62 2.31 -19.10
C ARG A 347 19.88 3.55 -18.63
N ILE A 348 18.64 3.78 -19.07
CA ILE A 348 17.79 4.88 -18.59
C ILE A 348 17.01 4.45 -17.34
N ILE A 349 16.46 3.23 -17.34
CA ILE A 349 15.61 2.73 -16.24
C ILE A 349 16.41 2.52 -14.95
N ARG A 350 17.60 1.92 -15.06
CA ARG A 350 18.40 1.48 -13.91
C ARG A 350 18.78 2.62 -12.96
N PRO A 351 19.39 3.73 -13.40
CA PRO A 351 19.78 4.80 -12.48
C PRO A 351 18.60 5.35 -11.68
N ARG A 352 17.41 5.45 -12.30
CA ARG A 352 16.19 5.87 -11.60
C ARG A 352 15.75 4.85 -10.55
N MET A 353 15.87 3.56 -10.85
CA MET A 353 15.55 2.53 -9.87
C MET A 353 16.51 2.53 -8.69
N GLU A 354 17.81 2.65 -8.96
CA GLU A 354 18.85 2.79 -7.92
C GLU A 354 18.54 3.99 -7.02
N GLU A 355 18.34 5.18 -7.60
CA GLU A 355 17.98 6.39 -6.86
C GLU A 355 16.71 6.21 -6.00
N THR A 356 15.67 5.58 -6.56
CA THR A 356 14.43 5.31 -5.82
C THR A 356 14.70 4.45 -4.58
N LEU A 357 15.51 3.40 -4.71
CA LEU A 357 15.89 2.53 -3.60
C LEU A 357 16.81 3.22 -2.60
N GLU A 358 17.69 4.12 -3.05
CA GLU A 358 18.53 4.92 -2.17
C GLU A 358 17.69 5.89 -1.32
N LEU A 359 16.67 6.53 -1.90
CA LEU A 359 15.72 7.38 -1.18
C LEU A 359 14.91 6.56 -0.16
N VAL A 360 14.49 5.34 -0.51
CA VAL A 360 13.83 4.43 0.45
C VAL A 360 14.77 4.08 1.61
N ARG A 361 16.03 3.75 1.32
CA ARG A 361 17.06 3.46 2.34
C ARG A 361 17.33 4.66 3.25
N GLU A 362 17.37 5.87 2.70
CA GLU A 362 17.52 7.09 3.49
C GLU A 362 16.31 7.31 4.40
N LYS A 363 15.10 7.18 3.86
CA LYS A 363 13.84 7.45 4.57
C LYS A 363 13.53 6.45 5.67
N THR A 364 13.87 5.16 5.48
CA THR A 364 13.76 4.12 6.52
C THR A 364 14.72 4.37 7.69
N GLY A 365 15.75 5.20 7.50
CA GLY A 365 16.75 5.45 8.53
C GLY A 365 17.64 4.23 8.78
N TRP A 366 17.87 3.38 7.77
CA TRP A 366 18.73 2.18 7.86
C TRP A 366 20.12 2.45 8.46
N ARG A 367 20.59 3.72 8.43
CA ARG A 367 21.84 4.16 9.06
C ARG A 367 21.77 4.46 10.56
N ARG A 368 20.59 4.49 11.19
CA ARG A 368 20.42 4.88 12.60
C ARG A 368 20.08 3.66 13.48
N PRO A 369 20.78 3.46 14.61
CA PRO A 369 20.40 2.47 15.61
C PRO A 369 18.99 2.75 16.11
N TRP A 370 18.04 1.86 15.87
CA TRP A 370 16.75 1.90 16.55
C TRP A 370 16.97 1.47 18.01
N HIS A 371 16.65 2.37 18.95
CA HIS A 371 16.67 2.13 20.41
C HIS A 371 17.99 1.67 21.02
N GLY A 372 19.05 2.51 21.01
CA GLY A 372 20.20 2.34 21.91
C GLY A 372 21.00 1.02 21.77
N ARG A 373 20.65 0.17 20.81
CA ARG A 373 21.37 -1.02 20.41
C ARG A 373 21.92 -0.76 19.02
N GLN A 374 23.25 -0.64 18.93
CA GLN A 374 23.95 -0.59 17.66
C GLN A 374 23.49 -1.74 16.77
N TRP A 375 23.07 -1.41 15.54
CA TRP A 375 23.11 -2.39 14.47
C TRP A 375 24.59 -2.72 14.22
N PRO A 376 25.00 -3.98 14.07
CA PRO A 376 26.38 -4.28 13.71
C PRO A 376 26.70 -3.52 12.42
N HIS A 377 27.80 -2.77 12.45
CA HIS A 377 28.38 -2.20 11.25
C HIS A 377 28.52 -3.32 10.21
N CYS A 378 27.70 -3.31 9.16
CA CYS A 378 28.07 -3.94 7.89
C CYS A 378 29.05 -2.99 7.20
N ALA A 379 30.24 -2.87 7.75
CA ALA A 379 31.42 -2.58 6.96
C ALA A 379 31.79 -3.91 6.32
N ASP A 380 31.18 -4.21 5.18
CA ASP A 380 31.79 -5.00 4.10
C ASP A 380 30.79 -5.09 2.94
N GLY A 381 31.29 -4.71 1.77
CA GLY A 381 30.52 -4.67 0.54
C GLY A 381 29.95 -6.04 0.15
N TRP A 382 28.82 -5.97 -0.55
CA TRP A 382 28.18 -7.02 -1.33
C TRP A 382 29.12 -8.18 -1.72
N ARG A 383 29.07 -9.29 -0.97
CA ARG A 383 29.61 -10.59 -1.42
C ARG A 383 28.55 -11.66 -1.23
N LEU A 384 28.20 -12.30 -2.34
CA LEU A 384 27.34 -13.47 -2.43
C LEU A 384 28.07 -14.69 -1.82
N PRO A 385 27.42 -15.57 -1.03
CA PRO A 385 28.02 -16.85 -0.65
C PRO A 385 27.65 -17.95 -1.65
N ALA A 386 28.68 -18.61 -2.18
CA ALA A 386 28.57 -19.90 -2.85
C ALA A 386 28.91 -21.05 -1.86
N GLY A 387 28.09 -22.11 -1.85
CA GLY A 387 28.52 -23.50 -1.63
C GLY A 387 28.72 -24.04 -0.20
N TRP A 388 27.81 -24.94 0.23
CA TRP A 388 27.93 -26.14 1.10
C TRP A 388 29.34 -26.60 1.59
N ASN A 389 29.64 -26.80 2.90
CA ASN A 389 29.36 -27.88 3.91
C ASN A 389 30.54 -28.90 4.07
N PRO A 390 30.73 -29.70 5.17
CA PRO A 390 30.77 -29.52 6.65
C PRO A 390 32.06 -30.18 7.29
N PRO A 391 32.07 -30.86 8.47
CA PRO A 391 32.15 -30.39 9.88
C PRO A 391 33.40 -30.91 10.68
N SER A 392 33.80 -30.24 11.78
CA SER A 392 34.36 -30.90 12.99
C SER A 392 34.77 -29.92 14.11
N GLY A 393 34.34 -30.19 15.35
CA GLY A 393 35.18 -30.01 16.55
C GLY A 393 34.93 -28.82 17.50
N GLY A 394 34.30 -29.09 18.65
CA GLY A 394 34.90 -28.84 19.97
C GLY A 394 34.93 -27.43 20.60
N ALA A 395 33.98 -27.18 21.51
CA ALA A 395 34.11 -26.58 22.86
C ALA A 395 34.79 -25.20 23.09
N HIS A 396 34.02 -24.19 23.52
CA HIS A 396 33.93 -23.68 24.92
C HIS A 396 33.37 -22.23 25.02
N SER A 397 32.42 -22.09 25.95
CA SER A 397 32.09 -20.94 26.83
C SER A 397 31.85 -19.52 26.28
N GLY A 398 30.66 -18.99 26.59
CA GLY A 398 30.56 -17.75 27.37
C GLY A 398 30.06 -16.50 26.66
N CYS A 399 28.77 -16.19 26.88
CA CYS A 399 28.12 -14.87 26.78
C CYS A 399 28.11 -14.09 25.45
N ALA A 400 26.92 -13.52 25.24
CA ALA A 400 26.61 -12.28 24.51
C ALA A 400 26.38 -12.35 22.99
N GLY A 401 25.20 -11.84 22.61
CA GLY A 401 24.91 -11.38 21.26
C GLY A 401 24.10 -12.36 20.44
N GLN A 402 22.78 -12.42 20.67
CA GLN A 402 21.86 -12.82 19.61
C GLN A 402 22.02 -11.81 18.47
N CYS A 403 22.87 -12.15 17.50
CA CYS A 403 22.92 -11.47 16.22
C CYS A 403 21.57 -11.66 15.53
N TRP A 404 20.82 -10.57 15.39
CA TRP A 404 19.59 -10.56 14.59
C TRP A 404 19.95 -10.85 13.13
N PRO A 405 19.19 -11.69 12.41
CA PRO A 405 19.45 -11.95 11.00
C PRO A 405 19.24 -10.66 10.18
N PRO A 406 19.90 -10.50 9.02
CA PRO A 406 19.70 -9.34 8.15
C PRO A 406 18.23 -9.25 7.74
N LEU A 407 17.62 -8.09 7.98
CA LEU A 407 16.25 -7.76 7.54
C LEU A 407 16.11 -8.07 6.06
N ARG A 408 15.19 -8.95 5.69
CA ARG A 408 14.90 -9.27 4.29
C ARG A 408 14.09 -8.12 3.70
N ALA A 409 14.64 -7.42 2.70
CA ALA A 409 13.85 -6.51 1.89
C ALA A 409 13.15 -7.32 0.79
N ARG A 410 11.83 -7.19 0.68
CA ARG A 410 11.09 -7.72 -0.47
C ARG A 410 10.50 -6.57 -1.26
N LEU A 411 10.89 -6.53 -2.54
CA LEU A 411 10.34 -5.64 -3.54
C LEU A 411 9.10 -6.28 -4.13
N TYR A 412 7.97 -5.61 -4.02
CA TYR A 412 6.74 -6.01 -4.68
C TYR A 412 6.34 -4.88 -5.64
N ALA A 413 6.23 -5.21 -6.92
CA ALA A 413 5.62 -4.35 -7.92
C ALA A 413 4.20 -4.88 -8.20
N LEU A 414 3.18 -4.07 -7.92
CA LEU A 414 1.80 -4.42 -8.26
C LEU A 414 1.57 -4.17 -9.76
N GLY A 415 1.59 -5.25 -10.54
CA GLY A 415 1.28 -5.21 -11.98
C GLY A 415 -0.19 -4.87 -12.30
N PRO A 416 -0.52 -4.62 -13.59
CA PRO A 416 -1.89 -4.25 -14.00
C PRO A 416 -2.94 -5.36 -13.83
N ALA A 417 -2.56 -6.62 -13.65
CA ALA A 417 -3.48 -7.72 -13.36
C ALA A 417 -3.16 -8.33 -11.99
N GLY A 418 -4.18 -8.60 -11.18
CA GLY A 418 -4.13 -9.00 -9.78
C GLY A 418 -3.49 -10.37 -9.48
N SER A 419 -2.24 -10.56 -9.90
CA SER A 419 -1.36 -11.62 -9.43
C SER A 419 -0.10 -10.98 -8.84
N PRO A 420 0.26 -11.23 -7.56
CA PRO A 420 1.59 -10.89 -7.09
C PRO A 420 2.59 -11.75 -7.86
N GLN A 421 3.23 -11.19 -8.89
CA GLN A 421 4.40 -11.83 -9.49
C GLN A 421 5.52 -11.74 -8.46
N LYS A 422 5.83 -12.88 -7.82
CA LYS A 422 7.05 -13.06 -7.04
C LYS A 422 8.22 -12.96 -8.01
N HIS A 423 8.72 -11.75 -8.24
CA HIS A 423 9.94 -11.51 -9.00
C HIS A 423 10.92 -10.75 -8.11
N CYS A 424 11.69 -11.53 -7.33
CA CYS A 424 13.15 -11.45 -7.25
C CYS A 424 13.63 -12.28 -6.07
N ARG A 425 14.65 -13.11 -6.32
CA ARG A 425 15.52 -13.65 -5.28
C ARG A 425 16.16 -12.47 -4.54
N SER A 426 16.39 -12.68 -3.25
CA SER A 426 17.15 -11.79 -2.37
C SER A 426 18.30 -11.10 -3.11
N ALA A 427 18.23 -9.77 -3.20
CA ALA A 427 19.43 -8.94 -3.36
C ALA A 427 20.03 -8.73 -1.97
#